data_AF-A0A3M0ZJR9-F1
#
_entry.id   AF-A0A3M0ZJR9-F1
#
_cell.length_a   1.000
_cell.length_b   1.000
_cell.length_c   1.000
_cell.angle_alpha   90.00
_cell.angle_beta   90.00
_cell.angle_gamma   90.00
#
_symmetry.space_group_name_H-M   'P 1'
#
loop_
_entity.id
_entity.type
_entity.pdbx_description
1 polymer ?
#
loop_
_entity_poly.entity_id
_entity_poly.type
_entity_poly.pdbx_seq_one_letter_code
_entity_poly.pdbx_strand_id
1 'polypeptide(L)'
;HPPSETGLASRELRALFESQALATSGAQRRFYGEKRWYRKFIRLEEVEKRYGRETVRDVWRALPQSRFKRFQELFCHPLDRIVPRFSIEPGKIVFSQDPNTLSLAPVLVHPSRIPNSLVKSLGLFTVAKGRGCGVVNQMRKSSLETVNRLKLIWECAELLEAKNGRVFCLTDPTDAVKSRYPVSGDLSSLKGGILVVREVGRESVGGEDIRRLSVQFFRTGHSALRRVIYAHEGYCREAAALEGAIASLVYAEDVLRRHYRKEMPSEEKERIRSEVKNIFRSAFDVLRASIDRHKVEARELIGWLATLRDQLGRTNIWAGILKVKGALKRVHRRLWEMRAKGSYLWRDLKALQSEIGITKRALKAYAGRIRNAAEVLGSDLSLFKENISQRQRDGQVKGVLARCKIDPESLPGMRVAPYATAKEKLSREYGRLVDALYEGSREKSHESLVRMYMIVKFCAVFELFERMKVDIFLGLISLRNGTTSPAGILFDLKRKNRALRRAYNERRVIPSHTISDEYAEPFSALKKGLEDVEKGLDFYVRRNPSPEEAQQILKNFKRYLEKFDIGEILASLP
;
A
#
# COMPACT_ATOMS: atom_id res chain seq x y z
N HIS A 1 -25.89 -33.52 27.77
CA HIS A 1 -24.95 -32.55 27.17
C HIS A 1 -23.85 -32.24 28.16
N PRO A 2 -22.60 -32.70 27.95
CA PRO A 2 -21.50 -32.25 28.80
C PRO A 2 -21.19 -30.78 28.48
N PRO A 3 -20.71 -30.00 29.47
CA PRO A 3 -20.33 -28.61 29.24
C PRO A 3 -19.15 -28.57 28.27
N SER A 4 -19.23 -27.71 27.26
CA SER A 4 -18.25 -27.62 26.18
C SER A 4 -16.87 -27.20 26.70
N GLU A 5 -15.90 -28.11 26.70
CA GLU A 5 -14.47 -27.87 27.01
C GLU A 5 -13.86 -26.70 26.22
N THR A 6 -14.45 -26.33 25.08
CA THR A 6 -14.06 -25.16 24.26
C THR A 6 -14.26 -23.81 24.97
N GLY A 7 -15.19 -23.72 25.94
CA GLY A 7 -15.46 -22.49 26.68
C GLY A 7 -14.44 -22.19 27.79
N LEU A 8 -13.97 -23.23 28.49
CA LEU A 8 -12.95 -23.13 29.53
C LEU A 8 -11.57 -22.84 28.94
N ALA A 9 -11.17 -23.59 27.90
CA ALA A 9 -9.91 -23.34 27.19
C ALA A 9 -9.85 -21.93 26.57
N SER A 10 -10.98 -21.40 26.10
CA SER A 10 -11.05 -20.03 25.57
C SER A 10 -10.90 -18.95 26.64
N ARG A 11 -11.41 -19.18 27.86
CA ARG A 11 -11.26 -18.26 29.00
C ARG A 11 -9.83 -18.27 29.54
N GLU A 12 -9.22 -19.43 29.70
CA GLU A 12 -7.84 -19.57 30.15
C GLU A 12 -6.85 -18.94 29.15
N LEU A 13 -7.05 -19.18 27.84
CA LEU A 13 -6.25 -18.51 26.81
C LEU A 13 -6.41 -16.99 26.83
N ARG A 14 -7.63 -16.49 27.09
CA ARG A 14 -7.90 -15.06 27.18
C ARG A 14 -7.22 -14.44 28.40
N ALA A 15 -7.32 -15.07 29.57
CA ALA A 15 -6.65 -14.65 30.80
C ALA A 15 -5.12 -14.66 30.63
N LEU A 16 -4.57 -15.66 29.93
CA LEU A 16 -3.14 -15.74 29.60
C LEU A 16 -2.72 -14.59 28.69
N PHE A 17 -3.52 -14.25 27.67
CA PHE A 17 -3.24 -13.11 26.79
C PHE A 17 -3.35 -11.75 27.49
N GLU A 18 -4.30 -11.59 28.40
CA GLU A 18 -4.46 -10.37 29.21
C GLU A 18 -3.31 -10.20 30.20
N SER A 19 -2.94 -11.25 30.92
CA SER A 19 -1.76 -11.28 31.80
C SER A 19 -0.47 -10.95 31.04
N GLN A 20 -0.31 -11.52 29.85
CA GLN A 20 0.83 -11.24 29.00
C GLN A 20 0.86 -9.80 28.48
N ALA A 21 -0.27 -9.24 28.08
CA ALA A 21 -0.35 -7.84 27.66
C ALA A 21 0.06 -6.88 28.80
N LEU A 22 -0.34 -7.19 30.03
CA LEU A 22 0.05 -6.44 31.23
C LEU A 22 1.57 -6.54 31.48
N ALA A 23 2.13 -7.75 31.43
CA ALA A 23 3.56 -7.98 31.58
C ALA A 23 4.39 -7.25 30.50
N THR A 24 3.90 -7.26 29.25
CA THR A 24 4.51 -6.55 28.12
C THR A 24 4.52 -5.04 28.37
N SER A 25 3.42 -4.48 28.87
CA SER A 25 3.31 -3.06 29.18
C SER A 25 4.27 -2.65 30.31
N GLY A 26 4.44 -3.49 31.33
CA GLY A 26 5.42 -3.28 32.39
C GLY A 26 6.87 -3.31 31.89
N ALA A 27 7.22 -4.27 31.03
CA ALA A 27 8.54 -4.35 30.41
C ALA A 27 8.86 -3.11 29.55
N GLN A 28 7.89 -2.64 28.75
CA GLN A 28 8.04 -1.43 27.93
C GLN A 28 8.27 -0.17 28.79
N ARG A 29 7.55 -0.01 29.90
CA ARG A 29 7.78 1.13 30.83
C ARG A 29 9.15 1.09 31.46
N ARG A 30 9.59 -0.09 31.92
CA ARG A 30 10.92 -0.28 32.51
C ARG A 30 12.03 0.06 31.51
N PHE A 31 11.89 -0.40 30.27
CA PHE A 31 12.84 -0.07 29.18
C PHE A 31 12.94 1.44 28.92
N TYR A 32 11.83 2.18 28.96
CA TYR A 32 11.86 3.64 28.82
C TYR A 32 12.41 4.39 30.06
N GLY A 33 12.37 3.73 31.23
CA GLY A 33 12.60 4.34 32.54
C GLY A 33 11.28 4.69 33.21
N GLU A 34 10.84 3.85 34.14
CA GLU A 34 9.49 3.91 34.71
C GLU A 34 9.16 5.22 35.43
N LYS A 35 10.08 5.73 36.27
CA LYS A 35 9.93 7.04 36.94
C LYS A 35 9.78 8.18 35.93
N ARG A 36 10.59 8.15 34.86
CA ARG A 36 10.54 9.14 33.76
C ARG A 36 9.22 9.04 33.00
N TRP A 37 8.70 7.82 32.80
CA TRP A 37 7.44 7.56 32.13
C TRP A 37 6.27 8.22 32.87
N TYR A 38 6.10 7.89 34.17
CA TYR A 38 5.00 8.44 34.98
C TYR A 38 5.08 9.97 35.15
N ARG A 39 6.30 10.53 35.20
CA ARG A 39 6.48 11.98 35.26
C ARG A 39 6.00 12.69 33.98
N LYS A 40 6.14 12.05 32.83
CA LYS A 40 5.95 12.69 31.51
C LYS A 40 4.62 12.37 30.83
N PHE A 41 4.03 11.21 31.11
CA PHE A 41 2.85 10.70 30.41
C PHE A 41 1.75 10.27 31.38
N ILE A 42 0.52 10.21 30.88
CA ILE A 42 -0.66 9.69 31.57
C ILE A 42 -1.46 8.81 30.60
N ARG A 43 -2.06 7.72 31.08
CA ARG A 43 -2.93 6.87 30.26
C ARG A 43 -4.32 7.49 30.11
N LEU A 44 -4.97 7.26 28.98
CA LEU A 44 -6.35 7.70 28.77
C LEU A 44 -7.33 7.07 29.77
N GLU A 45 -7.10 5.82 30.20
CA GLU A 45 -7.90 5.19 31.26
C GLU A 45 -7.80 5.96 32.59
N GLU A 46 -6.63 6.49 32.94
CA GLU A 46 -6.45 7.30 34.14
C GLU A 46 -7.11 8.68 34.00
N VAL A 47 -7.11 9.24 32.79
CA VAL A 47 -7.85 10.48 32.49
C VAL A 47 -9.36 10.23 32.61
N GLU A 48 -9.87 9.11 32.10
CA GLU A 48 -11.29 8.73 32.21
C GLU A 48 -11.72 8.64 33.67
N LYS A 49 -10.92 7.95 34.50
CA LYS A 49 -11.17 7.79 35.93
C LYS A 49 -11.18 9.11 36.70
N ARG A 50 -10.38 10.10 36.30
CA ARG A 50 -10.25 11.39 37.02
C ARG A 50 -11.19 12.48 36.52
N TYR A 51 -11.44 12.54 35.21
CA TYR A 51 -12.10 13.67 34.56
C TYR A 51 -13.30 13.26 33.67
N GLY A 52 -13.62 11.97 33.61
CA GLY A 52 -14.71 11.46 32.79
C GLY A 52 -14.37 11.30 31.30
N ARG A 53 -15.30 10.69 30.57
CA ARG A 53 -15.13 10.30 29.16
C ARG A 53 -15.07 11.46 28.18
N GLU A 54 -15.81 12.53 28.44
CA GLU A 54 -15.84 13.69 27.55
C GLU A 54 -14.45 14.35 27.48
N THR A 55 -13.84 14.56 28.64
CA THR A 55 -12.45 15.03 28.76
C THR A 55 -11.47 14.13 28.03
N VAL A 56 -11.61 12.79 28.10
CA VAL A 56 -10.77 11.86 27.32
C VAL A 56 -10.87 12.11 25.82
N ARG A 57 -12.10 12.33 25.31
CA ARG A 57 -12.31 12.63 23.89
C ARG A 57 -11.65 13.95 23.51
N ASP A 58 -11.78 14.97 24.35
CA ASP A 58 -11.21 16.30 24.07
C ASP A 58 -9.69 16.27 24.13
N VAL A 59 -9.10 15.62 25.13
CA VAL A 59 -7.64 15.40 25.23
C VAL A 59 -7.13 14.63 24.02
N TRP A 60 -7.81 13.56 23.62
CA TRP A 60 -7.42 12.79 22.45
C TRP A 60 -7.57 13.58 21.15
N ARG A 61 -8.60 14.42 21.02
CA ARG A 61 -8.81 15.30 19.86
C ARG A 61 -7.78 16.42 19.79
N ALA A 62 -7.39 16.99 20.93
CA ALA A 62 -6.38 18.03 21.04
C ALA A 62 -4.99 17.55 20.61
N LEU A 63 -4.70 16.25 20.72
CA LEU A 63 -3.46 15.71 20.16
C LEU A 63 -3.43 15.87 18.62
N PRO A 64 -2.38 16.48 18.05
CA PRO A 64 -2.22 16.60 16.61
C PRO A 64 -2.15 15.22 15.96
N GLN A 65 -2.46 15.16 14.66
CA GLN A 65 -2.36 13.94 13.85
C GLN A 65 -0.90 13.59 13.54
N SER A 66 -0.09 13.42 14.59
CA SER A 66 1.34 13.12 14.52
C SER A 66 1.61 11.62 14.40
N ARG A 67 2.87 11.27 14.09
CA ARG A 67 3.36 9.89 14.10
C ARG A 67 3.08 9.20 15.45
N PHE A 68 3.22 9.92 16.56
CA PHE A 68 2.97 9.43 17.91
C PHE A 68 1.51 8.99 18.09
N LYS A 69 0.55 9.85 17.72
CA LYS A 69 -0.89 9.51 17.79
C LYS A 69 -1.23 8.36 16.85
N ARG A 70 -0.77 8.41 15.59
CA ARG A 70 -1.09 7.39 14.57
C ARG A 70 -0.57 6.01 14.95
N PHE A 71 0.64 5.92 15.51
CA PHE A 71 1.19 4.64 15.98
C PHE A 71 0.34 4.04 17.10
N GLN A 72 -0.13 4.87 18.03
CA GLN A 72 -1.02 4.43 19.12
C GLN A 72 -2.39 3.95 18.62
N GLU A 73 -2.97 4.61 17.60
CA GLU A 73 -4.23 4.14 17.00
C GLU A 73 -4.11 2.77 16.33
N LEU A 74 -2.91 2.43 15.86
CA LEU A 74 -2.62 1.17 15.19
C LEU A 74 -2.28 0.04 16.16
N PHE A 75 -1.43 0.31 17.15
CA PHE A 75 -0.75 -0.74 17.91
C PHE A 75 -1.07 -0.75 19.41
N CYS A 76 -1.77 0.26 19.93
CA CYS A 76 -2.19 0.28 21.33
C CYS A 76 -3.63 -0.19 21.49
N HIS A 77 -3.95 -0.77 22.64
CA HIS A 77 -5.33 -0.86 23.07
C HIS A 77 -5.83 0.57 23.39
N PRO A 78 -7.10 0.95 23.09
CA PRO A 78 -7.59 2.31 23.33
C PRO A 78 -7.41 2.82 24.76
N LEU A 79 -7.57 1.93 25.75
CA LEU A 79 -7.38 2.25 27.17
C LEU A 79 -5.90 2.43 27.56
N ASP A 80 -4.99 1.76 26.85
CA ASP A 80 -3.53 1.86 27.07
C ASP A 80 -2.87 3.02 26.31
N ARG A 81 -3.66 3.78 25.53
CA ARG A 81 -3.16 4.99 24.86
C ARG A 81 -2.71 6.00 25.91
N ILE A 82 -1.64 6.69 25.59
CA ILE A 82 -1.01 7.67 26.43
C ILE A 82 -0.95 9.02 25.76
N VAL A 83 -0.96 10.05 26.59
CA VAL A 83 -0.77 11.45 26.21
C VAL A 83 0.29 12.06 27.11
N PRO A 84 1.02 13.11 26.66
CA PRO A 84 1.81 13.91 27.58
C PRO A 84 0.93 14.43 28.71
N ARG A 85 1.49 14.62 29.91
CA ARG A 85 0.74 15.32 30.96
C ARG A 85 0.27 16.67 30.44
N PHE A 86 -0.92 17.10 30.87
CA PHE A 86 -1.57 18.29 30.36
C PHE A 86 -2.24 19.07 31.48
N SER A 87 -2.49 20.35 31.23
CA SER A 87 -3.40 21.20 31.97
C SER A 87 -4.64 21.49 31.12
N ILE A 88 -5.77 21.69 31.78
CA ILE A 88 -7.01 22.15 31.15
C ILE A 88 -7.12 23.64 31.45
N GLU A 89 -7.02 24.46 30.41
CA GLU A 89 -7.25 25.90 30.44
C GLU A 89 -8.61 26.21 29.80
N PRO A 90 -9.22 27.39 30.02
CA PRO A 90 -10.49 27.75 29.41
C PRO A 90 -10.48 27.54 27.88
N GLY A 91 -11.25 26.55 27.42
CA GLY A 91 -11.37 26.19 26.00
C GLY A 91 -10.15 25.50 25.37
N LYS A 92 -9.11 25.14 26.13
CA LYS A 92 -7.87 24.58 25.56
C LYS A 92 -7.21 23.53 26.45
N ILE A 93 -6.62 22.52 25.80
CA ILE A 93 -5.78 21.53 26.45
C ILE A 93 -4.32 21.84 26.10
N VAL A 94 -3.50 22.06 27.12
CA VAL A 94 -2.08 22.40 26.97
C VAL A 94 -1.24 21.23 27.43
N PHE A 95 -0.49 20.63 26.50
CA PHE A 95 0.40 19.52 26.79
C PHE A 95 1.75 20.03 27.32
N SER A 96 2.28 19.36 28.34
CA SER A 96 3.60 19.63 28.94
C SER A 96 4.79 19.44 27.99
N GLN A 97 4.58 18.78 26.86
CA GLN A 97 5.57 18.54 25.82
C GLN A 97 4.87 18.68 24.46
N ASP A 98 5.58 19.20 23.45
CA ASP A 98 5.06 19.27 22.09
C ASP A 98 4.78 17.86 21.52
N PRO A 99 3.51 17.51 21.24
CA PRO A 99 3.17 16.17 20.77
C PRO A 99 3.69 15.81 19.38
N ASN A 100 4.14 16.79 18.58
CA ASN A 100 4.69 16.54 17.24
C ASN A 100 6.12 15.99 17.27
N THR A 101 6.88 16.27 18.35
CA THR A 101 8.29 15.87 18.48
C THR A 101 8.49 14.59 19.30
N LEU A 102 7.40 14.01 19.83
CA LEU A 102 7.47 12.83 20.69
C LEU A 102 8.02 11.60 19.95
N SER A 103 8.95 10.90 20.62
CA SER A 103 9.35 9.54 20.24
C SER A 103 8.25 8.51 20.56
N LEU A 104 8.33 7.35 19.92
CA LEU A 104 7.45 6.20 20.17
C LEU A 104 7.94 5.31 21.32
N ALA A 105 9.13 5.56 21.86
CA ALA A 105 9.71 4.79 22.95
C ALA A 105 8.76 4.58 24.15
N PRO A 106 8.04 5.61 24.67
CA PRO A 106 7.14 5.44 25.81
C PRO A 106 5.80 4.76 25.47
N VAL A 107 5.48 4.54 24.19
CA VAL A 107 4.17 4.01 23.77
C VAL A 107 4.01 2.54 24.19
N LEU A 108 2.82 2.16 24.65
CA LEU A 108 2.51 0.80 25.12
C LEU A 108 1.87 -0.06 24.01
N VAL A 109 2.71 -0.78 23.27
CA VAL A 109 2.25 -1.67 22.18
C VAL A 109 1.56 -2.90 22.76
N HIS A 110 0.38 -3.21 22.25
CA HIS A 110 -0.39 -4.39 22.61
C HIS A 110 -0.16 -5.52 21.59
N PRO A 111 0.32 -6.71 21.98
CA PRO A 111 0.71 -7.77 21.04
C PRO A 111 -0.41 -8.21 20.07
N SER A 112 -1.67 -8.24 20.54
CA SER A 112 -2.82 -8.60 19.68
C SER A 112 -3.09 -7.60 18.54
N ARG A 113 -2.53 -6.37 18.64
CA ARG A 113 -2.67 -5.33 17.62
C ARG A 113 -1.66 -5.47 16.48
N ILE A 114 -0.66 -6.34 16.63
CA ILE A 114 0.35 -6.61 15.59
C ILE A 114 -0.13 -7.79 14.70
N PRO A 115 -0.52 -7.56 13.44
CA PRO A 115 -0.97 -8.63 12.56
C PRO A 115 0.19 -9.56 12.15
N ASN A 116 -0.05 -10.87 12.05
CA ASN A 116 0.98 -11.83 11.58
C ASN A 116 1.47 -11.51 10.15
N SER A 117 0.58 -10.99 9.30
CA SER A 117 0.96 -10.53 7.96
C SER A 117 1.98 -9.41 8.01
N LEU A 118 1.84 -8.48 8.97
CA LEU A 118 2.77 -7.38 9.17
C LEU A 118 4.11 -7.88 9.70
N VAL A 119 4.09 -8.75 10.71
CA VAL A 119 5.29 -9.42 11.28
C VAL A 119 6.13 -10.03 10.16
N LYS A 120 5.50 -10.84 9.30
CA LYS A 120 6.18 -11.47 8.17
C LYS A 120 6.73 -10.43 7.18
N SER A 121 5.92 -9.43 6.83
CA SER A 121 6.29 -8.44 5.81
C SER A 121 7.41 -7.51 6.23
N LEU A 122 7.52 -7.20 7.53
CA LEU A 122 8.58 -6.37 8.11
C LEU A 122 9.78 -7.18 8.59
N GLY A 123 9.73 -8.51 8.49
CA GLY A 123 10.79 -9.38 9.00
C GLY A 123 11.05 -9.19 10.49
N LEU A 124 10.00 -9.08 11.31
CA LEU A 124 10.17 -8.94 12.77
C LEU A 124 10.61 -10.27 13.40
N PHE A 125 9.96 -11.38 13.01
CA PHE A 125 10.35 -12.74 13.36
C PHE A 125 9.64 -13.75 12.43
N THR A 126 10.12 -14.99 12.41
CA THR A 126 9.48 -16.07 11.65
C THR A 126 8.20 -16.55 12.33
N VAL A 127 7.06 -16.34 11.67
CA VAL A 127 5.73 -16.74 12.16
C VAL A 127 5.62 -18.27 12.15
N ALA A 128 5.42 -18.87 13.33
CA ALA A 128 5.21 -20.30 13.48
C ALA A 128 3.87 -20.74 12.85
N LYS A 129 3.85 -21.90 12.20
CA LYS A 129 2.68 -22.49 11.53
C LYS A 129 2.36 -23.87 12.14
N GLY A 130 1.08 -24.16 12.36
CA GLY A 130 0.62 -25.41 12.99
C GLY A 130 -0.40 -25.19 14.10
N ARG A 131 -0.90 -26.29 14.70
CA ARG A 131 -1.76 -26.23 15.90
C ARG A 131 -0.95 -25.68 17.09
N GLY A 132 -1.58 -24.84 17.93
CA GLY A 132 -0.92 -24.24 19.10
C GLY A 132 0.01 -23.03 18.81
N CYS A 133 0.39 -22.78 17.56
CA CYS A 133 1.32 -21.70 17.20
C CYS A 133 0.80 -20.28 17.45
N GLY A 134 -0.51 -20.10 17.68
CA GLY A 134 -1.10 -18.80 18.02
C GLY A 134 -0.50 -18.19 19.29
N VAL A 135 -0.33 -19.02 20.32
CA VAL A 135 0.26 -18.60 21.61
C VAL A 135 1.74 -18.26 21.44
N VAL A 136 2.51 -19.10 20.75
CA VAL A 136 3.93 -18.85 20.46
C VAL A 136 4.13 -17.54 19.70
N ASN A 137 3.31 -17.29 18.67
CA ASN A 137 3.37 -16.05 17.91
C ASN A 137 2.97 -14.84 18.77
N GLN A 138 2.02 -14.99 19.69
CA GLN A 138 1.65 -13.94 20.62
C GLN A 138 2.78 -13.63 21.62
N MET A 139 3.45 -14.67 22.13
CA MET A 139 4.64 -14.55 22.98
C MET A 139 5.78 -13.80 22.26
N ARG A 140 6.07 -14.16 21.01
CA ARG A 140 7.09 -13.45 20.22
C ARG A 140 6.72 -11.99 19.97
N LYS A 141 5.44 -11.69 19.69
CA LYS A 141 4.97 -10.30 19.56
C LYS A 141 5.09 -9.49 20.86
N SER A 142 5.00 -10.16 22.00
CA SER A 142 5.15 -9.54 23.32
C SER A 142 6.61 -9.32 23.71
N SER A 143 7.59 -9.85 22.97
CA SER A 143 8.99 -9.61 23.29
C SER A 143 9.36 -8.14 23.11
N LEU A 144 10.17 -7.62 24.03
CA LEU A 144 10.63 -6.24 23.99
C LEU A 144 11.42 -5.95 22.70
N GLU A 145 12.19 -6.93 22.22
CA GLU A 145 12.90 -6.87 20.94
C GLU A 145 11.96 -6.63 19.76
N THR A 146 10.88 -7.41 19.63
CA THR A 146 9.90 -7.25 18.55
C THR A 146 9.22 -5.89 18.61
N VAL A 147 8.81 -5.46 19.82
CA VAL A 147 8.16 -4.17 20.03
C VAL A 147 9.10 -3.01 19.69
N ASN A 148 10.36 -3.07 20.13
CA ASN A 148 11.36 -2.04 19.85
C ASN A 148 11.72 -1.99 18.37
N ARG A 149 11.85 -3.15 17.69
CA ARG A 149 12.07 -3.20 16.23
C ARG A 149 10.89 -2.59 15.47
N LEU A 150 9.65 -2.86 15.89
CA LEU A 150 8.46 -2.23 15.30
C LEU A 150 8.44 -0.70 15.51
N LYS A 151 8.76 -0.22 16.72
CA LYS A 151 8.86 1.22 17.02
C LYS A 151 9.97 1.90 16.21
N LEU A 152 11.14 1.26 16.11
CA LEU A 152 12.26 1.71 15.28
C LEU A 152 11.84 1.88 13.83
N ILE A 153 11.25 0.85 13.20
CA ILE A 153 10.76 0.90 11.81
C ILE A 153 9.77 2.06 11.63
N TRP A 154 8.86 2.27 12.58
CA TRP A 154 7.87 3.34 12.49
C TRP A 154 8.46 4.73 12.72
N GLU A 155 9.50 4.87 13.55
CA GLU A 155 10.24 6.13 13.67
C GLU A 155 11.02 6.48 12.41
N CYS A 156 11.38 5.50 11.59
CA CYS A 156 11.98 5.70 10.26
C CYS A 156 10.93 5.96 9.16
N ALA A 157 9.64 6.05 9.51
CA ALA A 157 8.57 6.26 8.55
C ALA A 157 8.28 7.75 8.38
N GLU A 158 8.52 8.26 7.18
CA GLU A 158 8.20 9.63 6.78
C GLU A 158 6.89 9.68 6.01
N LEU A 159 6.07 10.68 6.31
CA LEU A 159 4.77 10.84 5.67
C LEU A 159 4.96 11.40 4.24
N LEU A 160 4.44 10.71 3.22
CA LEU A 160 4.52 11.19 1.83
C LEU A 160 3.64 12.41 1.58
N GLU A 161 2.53 12.56 2.31
CA GLU A 161 1.63 13.70 2.21
C GLU A 161 1.11 14.13 3.59
N ALA A 162 1.51 15.34 4.03
CA ALA A 162 1.27 15.87 5.37
C ALA A 162 -0.21 15.85 5.81
N LYS A 163 -1.14 16.02 4.88
CA LYS A 163 -2.57 16.25 5.18
C LYS A 163 -3.35 14.99 5.53
N ASN A 164 -2.90 13.80 5.11
CA ASN A 164 -3.71 12.57 5.22
C ASN A 164 -3.20 11.58 6.29
N GLY A 165 -1.91 11.60 6.64
CA GLY A 165 -1.39 10.76 7.73
C GLY A 165 -1.49 9.24 7.50
N ARG A 166 -1.58 8.79 6.22
CA ARG A 166 -1.90 7.40 5.85
C ARG A 166 -0.82 6.65 5.08
N VAL A 167 -0.04 7.35 4.26
CA VAL A 167 0.98 6.73 3.40
C VAL A 167 2.35 7.19 3.83
N PHE A 168 3.15 6.26 4.34
CA PHE A 168 4.49 6.53 4.82
C PHE A 168 5.53 5.80 3.97
N CYS A 169 6.67 6.45 3.76
CA CYS A 169 7.86 5.86 3.15
C CYS A 169 8.88 5.56 4.25
N LEU A 170 9.49 4.38 4.22
CA LEU A 170 10.55 4.03 5.14
C LEU A 170 11.89 4.60 4.65
N THR A 171 12.61 5.26 5.54
CA THR A 171 13.96 5.78 5.33
C THR A 171 14.96 5.05 6.22
N ASP A 172 16.24 5.42 6.12
CA ASP A 172 17.23 4.92 7.06
C ASP A 172 17.03 5.51 8.46
N PRO A 173 17.33 4.73 9.52
CA PRO A 173 17.33 5.24 10.88
C PRO A 173 18.47 6.25 11.06
N THR A 174 18.15 7.42 11.62
CA THR A 174 19.15 8.38 12.11
C THR A 174 19.83 7.86 13.37
N ASP A 175 21.02 8.37 13.70
CA ASP A 175 21.75 7.92 14.90
C ASP A 175 20.98 8.22 16.21
N ALA A 176 20.24 9.32 16.22
CA ALA A 176 19.33 9.67 17.32
C ALA A 176 18.18 8.67 17.48
N VAL A 177 17.75 7.99 16.41
CA VAL A 177 16.74 6.93 16.46
C VAL A 177 17.39 5.60 16.83
N LYS A 178 18.53 5.24 16.23
CA LYS A 178 19.28 4.00 16.57
C LYS A 178 19.62 3.92 18.06
N SER A 179 20.12 5.02 18.63
CA SER A 179 20.49 5.09 20.06
C SER A 179 19.32 4.84 21.03
N ARG A 180 18.07 5.08 20.60
CA ARG A 180 16.86 4.80 21.43
C ARG A 180 16.45 3.33 21.41
N TYR A 181 16.82 2.61 20.36
CA TYR A 181 16.39 1.24 20.11
C TYR A 181 17.61 0.36 19.85
N PRO A 182 18.23 -0.23 20.89
CA PRO A 182 19.35 -1.15 20.75
C PRO A 182 18.82 -2.52 20.30
N VAL A 183 18.35 -2.60 19.05
CA VAL A 183 17.84 -3.84 18.45
C VAL A 183 18.77 -4.33 17.35
N SER A 184 18.89 -5.65 17.25
CA SER A 184 19.62 -6.35 16.22
C SER A 184 18.85 -6.32 14.88
N GLY A 185 19.61 -6.34 13.78
CA GLY A 185 19.10 -6.65 12.44
C GLY A 185 18.99 -5.46 11.49
N ASP A 186 19.45 -5.68 10.27
CA ASP A 186 19.49 -4.69 9.20
C ASP A 186 18.07 -4.23 8.76
N LEU A 187 17.93 -2.92 8.51
CA LEU A 187 16.72 -2.29 7.97
C LEU A 187 16.86 -1.90 6.51
N SER A 188 18.05 -2.07 5.90
CA SER A 188 18.32 -1.75 4.49
C SER A 188 17.29 -2.38 3.54
N SER A 189 16.89 -3.62 3.82
CA SER A 189 15.88 -4.37 3.04
C SER A 189 14.47 -3.77 3.07
N LEU A 190 14.18 -2.87 4.02
CA LEU A 190 12.90 -2.18 4.14
C LEU A 190 12.93 -0.77 3.57
N LYS A 191 14.12 -0.23 3.26
CA LYS A 191 14.33 1.13 2.78
C LYS A 191 13.52 1.39 1.50
N GLY A 192 12.86 2.53 1.46
CA GLY A 192 11.98 2.94 0.36
C GLY A 192 10.68 2.14 0.26
N GLY A 193 10.42 1.19 1.15
CA GLY A 193 9.14 0.51 1.26
C GLY A 193 8.04 1.43 1.78
N ILE A 194 6.79 1.10 1.47
CA ILE A 194 5.62 1.91 1.79
C ILE A 194 4.76 1.25 2.86
N LEU A 195 4.39 2.01 3.88
CA LEU A 195 3.37 1.67 4.86
C LEU A 195 2.07 2.40 4.52
N VAL A 196 0.97 1.64 4.34
CA VAL A 196 -0.36 2.21 4.09
C VAL A 196 -1.28 1.88 5.25
N VAL A 197 -1.75 2.91 5.94
CA VAL A 197 -2.75 2.83 7.01
C VAL A 197 -4.15 2.73 6.42
N ARG A 198 -4.94 1.79 6.94
CA ARG A 198 -6.29 1.49 6.48
C ARG A 198 -7.22 1.31 7.67
N GLU A 199 -8.48 1.67 7.47
CA GLU A 199 -9.55 1.34 8.42
C GLU A 199 -10.05 -0.07 8.10
N VAL A 200 -10.04 -0.95 9.10
CA VAL A 200 -10.48 -2.35 8.97
C VAL A 200 -11.83 -2.61 9.63
N GLY A 201 -12.32 -1.67 10.44
CA GLY A 201 -13.62 -1.76 11.07
C GLY A 201 -13.78 -0.77 12.20
N ARG A 202 -14.76 -1.04 13.07
CA ARG A 202 -14.95 -0.34 14.33
C ARG A 202 -14.91 -1.32 15.49
N GLU A 203 -14.53 -0.83 16.65
CA GLU A 203 -14.55 -1.57 17.91
C GLU A 203 -15.29 -0.77 18.97
N SER A 204 -16.17 -1.43 19.71
CA SER A 204 -16.85 -0.80 20.83
C SER A 204 -15.96 -0.90 22.07
N VAL A 205 -15.54 0.25 22.60
CA VAL A 205 -14.79 0.33 23.85
C VAL A 205 -15.53 1.31 24.76
N GLY A 206 -15.96 0.82 25.92
CA GLY A 206 -16.76 1.62 26.86
C GLY A 206 -18.10 2.10 26.28
N GLY A 207 -18.67 1.44 25.27
CA GLY A 207 -19.92 1.87 24.61
C GLY A 207 -19.72 2.89 23.48
N GLU A 208 -18.48 3.26 23.15
CA GLU A 208 -18.16 4.07 21.96
C GLU A 208 -17.60 3.23 20.81
N ASP A 209 -18.08 3.47 19.60
CA ASP A 209 -17.54 2.89 18.38
C ASP A 209 -16.29 3.64 17.90
N ILE A 210 -15.12 3.13 18.24
CA ILE A 210 -13.82 3.67 17.83
C ILE A 210 -13.38 3.02 16.51
N ARG A 211 -12.76 3.79 15.61
CA ARG A 211 -12.20 3.25 14.36
C ARG A 211 -11.03 2.32 14.68
N ARG A 212 -11.07 1.11 14.10
CA ARG A 212 -9.96 0.17 14.13
C ARG A 212 -9.11 0.34 12.89
N LEU A 213 -7.86 0.75 13.10
CA LEU A 213 -6.88 0.90 12.03
C LEU A 213 -5.99 -0.35 11.92
N SER A 214 -5.45 -0.56 10.73
CA SER A 214 -4.38 -1.52 10.45
C SER A 214 -3.38 -0.88 9.50
N VAL A 215 -2.16 -1.40 9.48
CA VAL A 215 -1.16 -1.02 8.48
C VAL A 215 -0.78 -2.22 7.61
N GLN A 216 -0.54 -1.93 6.34
CA GLN A 216 0.01 -2.88 5.39
C GLN A 216 1.35 -2.35 4.85
N PHE A 217 2.38 -3.18 4.86
CA PHE A 217 3.66 -2.89 4.25
C PHE A 217 3.72 -3.38 2.80
N PHE A 218 4.36 -2.59 1.93
CA PHE A 218 4.68 -2.91 0.56
C PHE A 218 6.16 -2.65 0.31
N ARG A 219 6.86 -3.62 -0.27
CA ARG A 219 8.29 -3.48 -0.59
C ARG A 219 8.58 -2.31 -1.53
N THR A 220 7.66 -1.97 -2.44
CA THR A 220 7.85 -0.91 -3.45
C THR A 220 6.66 0.04 -3.51
N GLY A 221 6.92 1.28 -3.92
CA GLY A 221 5.86 2.28 -4.17
C GLY A 221 4.87 1.83 -5.22
N HIS A 222 5.34 1.13 -6.26
CA HIS A 222 4.49 0.57 -7.32
C HIS A 222 3.57 -0.55 -6.83
N SER A 223 4.02 -1.39 -5.90
CA SER A 223 3.17 -2.42 -5.29
C SER A 223 2.06 -1.81 -4.44
N ALA A 224 2.37 -0.76 -3.67
CA ALA A 224 1.37 0.02 -2.96
C ALA A 224 0.38 0.67 -3.94
N LEU A 225 0.89 1.30 -5.00
CA LEU A 225 0.09 1.96 -6.03
C LEU A 225 -0.89 1.00 -6.69
N ARG A 226 -0.43 -0.18 -7.14
CA ARG A 226 -1.30 -1.23 -7.70
C ARG A 226 -2.42 -1.60 -6.74
N ARG A 227 -2.08 -1.82 -5.47
CA ARG A 227 -3.08 -2.20 -4.47
C ARG A 227 -4.11 -1.09 -4.24
N VAL A 228 -3.69 0.18 -4.25
CA VAL A 228 -4.59 1.34 -4.13
C VAL A 228 -5.49 1.47 -5.36
N ILE A 229 -4.96 1.35 -6.58
CA ILE A 229 -5.74 1.31 -7.83
C ILE A 229 -6.78 0.21 -7.77
N TYR A 230 -6.39 -1.02 -7.40
CA TYR A 230 -7.31 -2.15 -7.39
C TYR A 230 -8.42 -1.97 -6.36
N ALA A 231 -8.10 -1.38 -5.22
CA ALA A 231 -9.10 -1.05 -4.21
C ALA A 231 -10.05 0.04 -4.71
N HIS A 232 -9.52 1.13 -5.29
CA HIS A 232 -10.29 2.22 -5.87
C HIS A 232 -11.28 1.73 -6.94
N GLU A 233 -10.81 0.97 -7.93
CA GLU A 233 -11.65 0.36 -8.98
C GLU A 233 -12.68 -0.62 -8.42
N GLY A 234 -12.35 -1.32 -7.33
CA GLY A 234 -13.31 -2.15 -6.60
C GLY A 234 -14.45 -1.31 -6.00
N TYR A 235 -14.11 -0.22 -5.33
CA TYR A 235 -15.08 0.67 -4.69
C TYR A 235 -15.92 1.46 -5.69
N CYS A 236 -15.34 1.94 -6.80
CA CYS A 236 -16.09 2.63 -7.85
C CYS A 236 -17.12 1.71 -8.50
N ARG A 237 -16.74 0.45 -8.81
CA ARG A 237 -17.70 -0.54 -9.33
C ARG A 237 -18.77 -0.89 -8.32
N GLU A 238 -18.40 -1.06 -7.04
CA GLU A 238 -19.37 -1.29 -5.99
C GLU A 238 -20.36 -0.12 -5.87
N ALA A 239 -19.87 1.13 -5.92
CA ALA A 239 -20.71 2.32 -5.86
C ALA A 239 -21.68 2.38 -7.06
N ALA A 240 -21.20 2.16 -8.28
CA ALA A 240 -22.04 2.15 -9.48
C ALA A 240 -23.13 1.05 -9.41
N ALA A 241 -22.79 -0.15 -8.95
CA ALA A 241 -23.76 -1.22 -8.77
C ALA A 241 -24.82 -0.88 -7.70
N LEU A 242 -24.43 -0.20 -6.62
CA LEU A 242 -25.35 0.27 -5.60
C LEU A 242 -26.25 1.41 -6.08
N GLU A 243 -25.73 2.32 -6.91
CA GLU A 243 -26.51 3.38 -7.55
C GLU A 243 -27.58 2.77 -8.48
N GLY A 244 -27.21 1.78 -9.28
CA GLY A 244 -28.16 1.01 -10.08
C GLY A 244 -29.23 0.33 -9.22
N ALA A 245 -28.84 -0.34 -8.14
CA ALA A 245 -29.78 -0.99 -7.22
C ALA A 245 -30.72 0.02 -6.53
N ILE A 246 -30.23 1.20 -6.16
CA ILE A 246 -31.06 2.29 -5.61
C ILE A 246 -32.09 2.74 -6.64
N ALA A 247 -31.67 3.03 -7.88
CA ALA A 247 -32.57 3.46 -8.94
C ALA A 247 -33.67 2.41 -9.19
N SER A 248 -33.31 1.14 -9.25
CA SER A 248 -34.24 0.01 -9.37
C SER A 248 -35.24 -0.05 -8.21
N LEU A 249 -34.77 0.06 -6.96
CA LEU A 249 -35.63 -0.01 -5.78
C LEU A 249 -36.57 1.22 -5.66
N VAL A 250 -36.10 2.41 -6.04
CA VAL A 250 -36.94 3.63 -6.12
C VAL A 250 -38.03 3.46 -7.17
N TYR A 251 -37.69 2.92 -8.34
CA TYR A 251 -38.69 2.63 -9.37
C TYR A 251 -39.73 1.60 -8.90
N ALA A 252 -39.30 0.51 -8.24
CA ALA A 252 -40.22 -0.47 -7.67
C ALA A 252 -41.14 0.13 -6.59
N GLU A 253 -40.62 1.03 -5.73
CA GLU A 253 -41.44 1.76 -4.75
C GLU A 253 -42.49 2.62 -5.46
N ASP A 254 -42.10 3.37 -6.49
CA ASP A 254 -43.01 4.26 -7.19
C ASP A 254 -44.10 3.49 -7.95
N VAL A 255 -43.74 2.36 -8.59
CA VAL A 255 -44.70 1.46 -9.23
C VAL A 255 -45.71 0.92 -8.22
N LEU A 256 -45.25 0.40 -7.08
CA LEU A 256 -46.15 -0.09 -6.04
C LEU A 256 -47.03 1.00 -5.44
N ARG A 257 -46.53 2.24 -5.33
CA ARG A 257 -47.27 3.34 -4.71
C ARG A 257 -48.28 4.01 -5.65
N ARG A 258 -47.93 4.20 -6.92
CA ARG A 258 -48.76 4.94 -7.90
C ARG A 258 -49.67 4.02 -8.71
N HIS A 259 -49.18 2.84 -9.07
CA HIS A 259 -49.85 1.97 -10.02
C HIS A 259 -50.57 0.79 -9.38
N TYR A 260 -50.39 0.50 -8.10
CA TYR A 260 -51.15 -0.55 -7.41
C TYR A 260 -52.36 0.03 -6.66
N ARG A 261 -53.59 -0.26 -7.15
CA ARG A 261 -54.85 0.11 -6.50
C ARG A 261 -55.62 -1.12 -6.03
N LYS A 262 -56.35 -0.98 -4.92
CA LYS A 262 -57.15 -2.08 -4.34
C LYS A 262 -58.24 -2.56 -5.31
N GLU A 263 -58.78 -1.67 -6.14
CA GLU A 263 -59.91 -1.91 -7.04
C GLU A 263 -59.51 -2.47 -8.42
N MET A 264 -58.21 -2.57 -8.73
CA MET A 264 -57.74 -3.03 -10.04
C MET A 264 -58.05 -4.51 -10.35
N PRO A 265 -58.17 -4.88 -11.65
CA PRO A 265 -58.27 -6.26 -12.10
C PRO A 265 -57.12 -7.16 -11.61
N SER A 266 -57.41 -8.44 -11.40
CA SER A 266 -56.45 -9.41 -10.87
C SER A 266 -55.24 -9.64 -11.79
N GLU A 267 -55.43 -9.64 -13.11
CA GLU A 267 -54.35 -9.80 -14.10
C GLU A 267 -53.35 -8.65 -14.05
N GLU A 268 -53.85 -7.41 -13.97
CA GLU A 268 -53.02 -6.21 -13.89
C GLU A 268 -52.22 -6.15 -12.58
N LYS A 269 -52.84 -6.59 -11.46
CA LYS A 269 -52.14 -6.78 -10.18
C LYS A 269 -51.04 -7.84 -10.24
N GLU A 270 -51.21 -8.93 -10.99
CA GLU A 270 -50.15 -9.94 -11.15
C GLU A 270 -49.03 -9.46 -12.06
N ARG A 271 -49.35 -8.71 -13.13
CA ARG A 271 -48.36 -8.07 -13.99
C ARG A 271 -47.43 -7.13 -13.21
N ILE A 272 -48.00 -6.20 -12.43
CA ILE A 272 -47.23 -5.27 -11.60
C ILE A 272 -46.40 -6.02 -10.56
N ARG A 273 -46.96 -7.05 -9.91
CA ARG A 273 -46.20 -7.88 -8.96
C ARG A 273 -45.05 -8.61 -9.62
N SER A 274 -45.23 -9.12 -10.83
CA SER A 274 -44.19 -9.82 -11.59
C SER A 274 -43.06 -8.88 -12.01
N GLU A 275 -43.39 -7.67 -12.49
CA GLU A 275 -42.42 -6.63 -12.80
C GLU A 275 -41.59 -6.25 -11.56
N VAL A 276 -42.26 -5.94 -10.45
CA VAL A 276 -41.62 -5.57 -9.18
C VAL A 276 -40.76 -6.71 -8.62
N LYS A 277 -41.21 -7.97 -8.72
CA LYS A 277 -40.41 -9.15 -8.33
C LYS A 277 -39.14 -9.27 -9.16
N ASN A 278 -39.18 -9.00 -10.46
CA ASN A 278 -37.99 -9.02 -11.32
C ASN A 278 -36.99 -7.94 -10.91
N ILE A 279 -37.47 -6.73 -10.61
CA ILE A 279 -36.63 -5.64 -10.12
C ILE A 279 -35.98 -6.00 -8.77
N PHE A 280 -36.74 -6.60 -7.85
CA PHE A 280 -36.21 -7.08 -6.58
C PHE A 280 -35.16 -8.18 -6.76
N ARG A 281 -35.33 -9.10 -7.72
CA ARG A 281 -34.31 -10.12 -8.04
C ARG A 281 -33.01 -9.47 -8.50
N SER A 282 -33.06 -8.51 -9.43
CA SER A 282 -31.86 -7.80 -9.87
C SER A 282 -31.16 -7.05 -8.74
N ALA A 283 -31.92 -6.35 -7.88
CA ALA A 283 -31.36 -5.68 -6.70
C ALA A 283 -30.78 -6.69 -5.69
N PHE A 284 -31.43 -7.85 -5.52
CA PHE A 284 -30.98 -8.92 -4.65
C PHE A 284 -29.65 -9.52 -5.13
N ASP A 285 -29.47 -9.74 -6.44
CA ASP A 285 -28.25 -10.29 -7.01
C ASP A 285 -27.04 -9.37 -6.79
N VAL A 286 -27.21 -8.05 -6.87
CA VAL A 286 -26.17 -7.05 -6.53
C VAL A 286 -25.72 -7.15 -5.06
N LEU A 287 -26.62 -7.57 -4.16
CA LEU A 287 -26.37 -7.65 -2.71
C LEU A 287 -25.95 -9.05 -2.26
N ARG A 288 -26.18 -10.08 -3.08
CA ARG A 288 -26.12 -11.51 -2.71
C ARG A 288 -24.77 -11.97 -2.17
N ALA A 289 -23.66 -11.43 -2.69
CA ALA A 289 -22.30 -11.86 -2.37
C ALA A 289 -21.57 -11.00 -1.32
N SER A 290 -22.28 -10.23 -0.50
CA SER A 290 -21.65 -9.28 0.43
C SER A 290 -21.52 -9.79 1.86
N ILE A 291 -20.36 -9.52 2.46
CA ILE A 291 -20.07 -9.68 3.91
C ILE A 291 -20.42 -8.39 4.67
N ASP A 292 -20.72 -7.30 3.95
CA ASP A 292 -21.01 -6.01 4.54
C ASP A 292 -22.37 -6.02 5.26
N ARG A 293 -22.38 -5.57 6.52
CA ARG A 293 -23.58 -5.55 7.36
C ARG A 293 -24.76 -4.85 6.69
N HIS A 294 -24.56 -3.69 6.08
CA HIS A 294 -25.65 -2.92 5.47
C HIS A 294 -26.20 -3.61 4.21
N LYS A 295 -25.33 -4.26 3.44
CA LYS A 295 -25.77 -5.06 2.29
C LYS A 295 -26.50 -6.33 2.72
N VAL A 296 -26.05 -7.01 3.78
CA VAL A 296 -26.73 -8.18 4.34
C VAL A 296 -28.12 -7.81 4.85
N GLU A 297 -28.24 -6.76 5.65
CA GLU A 297 -29.52 -6.26 6.17
C GLU A 297 -30.46 -5.82 5.01
N ALA A 298 -29.93 -5.14 3.99
CA ALA A 298 -30.71 -4.77 2.80
C ALA A 298 -31.19 -6.00 2.02
N ARG A 299 -30.31 -6.98 1.83
CA ARG A 299 -30.60 -8.25 1.15
C ARG A 299 -31.69 -9.02 1.88
N GLU A 300 -31.64 -9.10 3.20
CA GLU A 300 -32.67 -9.75 4.00
C GLU A 300 -34.02 -9.07 3.78
N LEU A 301 -34.09 -7.73 3.90
CA LEU A 301 -35.31 -6.97 3.66
C LEU A 301 -35.88 -7.21 2.25
N ILE A 302 -35.04 -7.29 1.22
CA ILE A 302 -35.45 -7.58 -0.17
C ILE A 302 -35.83 -9.05 -0.36
N GLY A 303 -35.15 -9.99 0.31
CA GLY A 303 -35.50 -11.41 0.28
C GLY A 303 -36.92 -11.66 0.78
N TRP A 304 -37.34 -10.95 1.83
CA TRP A 304 -38.72 -10.96 2.33
C TRP A 304 -39.74 -10.36 1.35
N LEU A 305 -39.30 -9.57 0.37
CA LEU A 305 -40.16 -8.95 -0.64
C LEU A 305 -40.39 -9.84 -1.87
N ALA A 306 -39.64 -10.94 -2.03
CA ALA A 306 -39.80 -11.86 -3.15
C ALA A 306 -41.23 -12.46 -3.24
N THR A 307 -41.94 -12.53 -2.12
CA THR A 307 -43.30 -13.07 -2.04
C THR A 307 -44.40 -12.00 -1.97
N LEU A 308 -44.07 -10.74 -1.61
CA LEU A 308 -45.02 -9.65 -1.34
C LEU A 308 -46.17 -10.04 -0.38
N ARG A 309 -45.93 -11.02 0.50
CA ARG A 309 -46.89 -11.55 1.47
C ARG A 309 -46.47 -11.20 2.91
N ASP A 310 -47.45 -11.06 3.79
CA ASP A 310 -47.23 -10.93 5.23
C ASP A 310 -47.02 -12.30 5.91
N GLN A 311 -46.81 -12.29 7.23
CA GLN A 311 -46.58 -13.51 8.03
C GLN A 311 -47.78 -14.48 8.01
N LEU A 312 -48.97 -13.99 7.63
CA LEU A 312 -50.21 -14.77 7.51
C LEU A 312 -50.48 -15.19 6.04
N GLY A 313 -49.53 -14.95 5.13
CA GLY A 313 -49.63 -15.31 3.72
C GLY A 313 -50.50 -14.37 2.87
N ARG A 314 -51.01 -13.27 3.42
CA ARG A 314 -51.85 -12.29 2.72
C ARG A 314 -50.98 -11.26 1.98
N THR A 315 -51.45 -10.77 0.84
CA THR A 315 -50.71 -9.76 0.07
C THR A 315 -50.77 -8.42 0.81
N ASN A 316 -49.61 -7.85 1.17
CA ASN A 316 -49.54 -6.58 1.90
C ASN A 316 -48.51 -5.64 1.25
N ILE A 317 -48.99 -4.84 0.30
CA ILE A 317 -48.14 -3.94 -0.49
C ILE A 317 -47.56 -2.81 0.36
N TRP A 318 -48.30 -2.27 1.33
CA TRP A 318 -47.81 -1.19 2.19
C TRP A 318 -46.68 -1.63 3.13
N ALA A 319 -46.80 -2.83 3.72
CA ALA A 319 -45.69 -3.46 4.44
C ALA A 319 -44.49 -3.72 3.52
N GLY A 320 -44.76 -4.04 2.25
CA GLY A 320 -43.75 -4.16 1.20
C GLY A 320 -42.98 -2.86 0.97
N ILE A 321 -43.70 -1.75 0.77
CA ILE A 321 -43.14 -0.41 0.58
C ILE A 321 -42.25 0.01 1.77
N LEU A 322 -42.70 -0.24 3.01
CA LEU A 322 -41.90 0.06 4.21
C LEU A 322 -40.56 -0.71 4.22
N LYS A 323 -40.57 -1.98 3.81
CA LYS A 323 -39.34 -2.78 3.70
C LYS A 323 -38.44 -2.29 2.56
N VAL A 324 -39.00 -1.85 1.42
CA VAL A 324 -38.23 -1.22 0.33
C VAL A 324 -37.53 0.04 0.84
N LYS A 325 -38.23 0.93 1.54
CA LYS A 325 -37.63 2.12 2.17
C LYS A 325 -36.53 1.75 3.18
N GLY A 326 -36.76 0.70 3.97
CA GLY A 326 -35.77 0.14 4.87
C GLY A 326 -34.50 -0.31 4.14
N ALA A 327 -34.65 -1.06 3.05
CA ALA A 327 -33.55 -1.52 2.22
C ALA A 327 -32.81 -0.34 1.56
N LEU A 328 -33.53 0.62 0.98
CA LEU A 328 -32.98 1.84 0.40
C LEU A 328 -32.08 2.58 1.41
N LYS A 329 -32.54 2.78 2.65
CA LYS A 329 -31.75 3.45 3.70
C LYS A 329 -30.42 2.73 3.97
N ARG A 330 -30.39 1.39 3.96
CA ARG A 330 -29.17 0.59 4.18
C ARG A 330 -28.24 0.66 2.97
N VAL A 331 -28.78 0.54 1.76
CA VAL A 331 -28.00 0.65 0.51
C VAL A 331 -27.39 2.05 0.38
N HIS A 332 -28.15 3.11 0.64
CA HIS A 332 -27.64 4.49 0.68
C HIS A 332 -26.51 4.67 1.70
N ARG A 333 -26.65 4.09 2.91
CA ARG A 333 -25.60 4.15 3.92
C ARG A 333 -24.30 3.50 3.42
N ARG A 334 -24.41 2.32 2.78
CA ARG A 334 -23.25 1.66 2.17
C ARG A 334 -22.63 2.51 1.05
N LEU A 335 -23.45 3.09 0.18
CA LEU A 335 -22.96 3.97 -0.89
C LEU A 335 -22.17 5.16 -0.33
N TRP A 336 -22.65 5.78 0.74
CA TRP A 336 -21.96 6.88 1.42
C TRP A 336 -20.59 6.45 1.97
N GLU A 337 -20.50 5.27 2.60
CA GLU A 337 -19.22 4.71 3.04
C GLU A 337 -18.25 4.43 1.88
N MET A 338 -18.75 3.94 0.75
CA MET A 338 -17.93 3.67 -0.44
C MET A 338 -17.36 4.95 -1.03
N ARG A 339 -18.17 6.02 -1.12
CA ARG A 339 -17.70 7.33 -1.57
C ARG A 339 -16.64 7.91 -0.63
N ALA A 340 -16.85 7.79 0.69
CA ALA A 340 -15.86 8.22 1.67
C ALA A 340 -14.53 7.46 1.53
N LYS A 341 -14.57 6.12 1.46
CA LYS A 341 -13.37 5.28 1.25
C LYS A 341 -12.68 5.57 -0.08
N GLY A 342 -13.45 5.75 -1.16
CA GLY A 342 -12.97 6.13 -2.48
C GLY A 342 -12.21 7.46 -2.45
N SER A 343 -12.73 8.47 -1.75
CA SER A 343 -12.05 9.77 -1.61
C SER A 343 -10.69 9.66 -0.94
N TYR A 344 -10.56 8.88 0.15
CA TYR A 344 -9.27 8.65 0.80
C TYR A 344 -8.28 7.93 -0.12
N LEU A 345 -8.75 6.88 -0.82
CA LEU A 345 -7.91 6.13 -1.75
C LEU A 345 -7.47 6.94 -2.95
N TRP A 346 -8.31 7.85 -3.43
CA TRP A 346 -7.95 8.80 -4.49
C TRP A 346 -6.81 9.72 -4.08
N ARG A 347 -6.77 10.16 -2.81
CA ARG A 347 -5.65 10.93 -2.29
C ARG A 347 -4.40 10.06 -2.13
N ASP A 348 -4.53 8.87 -1.55
CA ASP A 348 -3.44 7.89 -1.43
C ASP A 348 -2.83 7.59 -2.84
N LEU A 349 -3.69 7.49 -3.86
CA LEU A 349 -3.31 7.31 -5.27
C LEU A 349 -2.49 8.51 -5.78
N LYS A 350 -2.99 9.74 -5.61
CA LYS A 350 -2.30 10.96 -6.05
C LYS A 350 -0.93 11.11 -5.39
N ALA A 351 -0.83 10.84 -4.09
CA ALA A 351 0.44 10.91 -3.37
C ALA A 351 1.47 9.95 -3.96
N LEU A 352 1.10 8.68 -4.15
CA LEU A 352 1.99 7.67 -4.73
C LEU A 352 2.35 7.97 -6.19
N GLN A 353 1.38 8.41 -7.01
CA GLN A 353 1.63 8.79 -8.41
C GLN A 353 2.55 9.99 -8.53
N SER A 354 2.40 10.99 -7.65
CA SER A 354 3.25 12.17 -7.63
C SER A 354 4.70 11.78 -7.33
N GLU A 355 4.93 11.01 -6.27
CA GLU A 355 6.27 10.57 -5.86
C GLU A 355 6.96 9.72 -6.94
N ILE A 356 6.24 8.73 -7.48
CA ILE A 356 6.75 7.88 -8.57
C ILE A 356 6.98 8.71 -9.84
N GLY A 357 6.09 9.66 -10.14
CA GLY A 357 6.18 10.52 -11.33
C GLY A 357 7.35 11.51 -11.29
N ILE A 358 7.70 12.03 -10.11
CA ILE A 358 8.91 12.84 -9.90
C ILE A 358 10.14 11.97 -10.18
N THR A 359 10.22 10.81 -9.52
CA THR A 359 11.35 9.89 -9.66
C THR A 359 11.59 9.46 -11.11
N LYS A 360 10.52 9.09 -11.81
CA LYS A 360 10.57 8.69 -13.22
C LYS A 360 11.12 9.78 -14.13
N ARG A 361 10.69 11.03 -13.94
CA ARG A 361 11.16 12.16 -14.75
C ARG A 361 12.63 12.44 -14.47
N ALA A 362 13.05 12.38 -13.20
CA ALA A 362 14.45 12.55 -12.80
C ALA A 362 15.34 11.48 -13.45
N LEU A 363 14.97 10.19 -13.35
CA LEU A 363 15.72 9.10 -13.96
C LEU A 363 15.79 9.19 -15.49
N LYS A 364 14.69 9.57 -16.15
CA LYS A 364 14.69 9.75 -17.61
C LYS A 364 15.65 10.87 -18.05
N ALA A 365 15.65 12.00 -17.33
CA ALA A 365 16.56 13.10 -17.59
C ALA A 365 18.01 12.67 -17.35
N TYR A 366 18.26 11.98 -16.24
CA TYR A 366 19.58 11.46 -15.87
C TYR A 366 20.12 10.45 -16.88
N ALA A 367 19.28 9.55 -17.41
CA ALA A 367 19.63 8.66 -18.52
C ALA A 367 20.08 9.41 -19.79
N GLY A 368 19.57 10.62 -20.01
CA GLY A 368 20.03 11.52 -21.07
C GLY A 368 21.41 12.10 -20.76
N ARG A 369 21.62 12.54 -19.52
CA ARG A 369 22.92 13.08 -19.07
C ARG A 369 24.03 12.04 -19.14
N ILE A 370 23.77 10.78 -18.76
CA ILE A 370 24.74 9.68 -18.91
C ILE A 370 25.15 9.48 -20.38
N ARG A 371 24.20 9.59 -21.32
CA ARG A 371 24.50 9.49 -22.75
C ARG A 371 25.40 10.64 -23.22
N ASN A 372 25.08 11.86 -22.83
CA ASN A 372 25.92 13.02 -23.17
C ASN A 372 27.31 12.91 -22.53
N ALA A 373 27.40 12.40 -21.30
CA ALA A 373 28.67 12.14 -20.62
C ALA A 373 29.52 11.11 -21.37
N ALA A 374 28.90 10.14 -22.05
CA ALA A 374 29.61 9.16 -22.85
C ALA A 374 30.28 9.78 -24.06
N GLU A 375 29.63 10.76 -24.70
CA GLU A 375 30.24 11.54 -25.79
C GLU A 375 31.44 12.34 -25.27
N VAL A 376 31.32 12.95 -24.09
CA VAL A 376 32.42 13.67 -23.44
C VAL A 376 33.60 12.76 -23.13
N LEU A 377 33.36 11.59 -22.51
CA LEU A 377 34.42 10.62 -22.19
C LEU A 377 34.91 9.85 -23.42
N GLY A 378 34.13 9.85 -24.50
CA GLY A 378 34.48 9.28 -25.79
C GLY A 378 35.47 10.16 -26.57
N SER A 379 35.52 11.46 -26.28
CA SER A 379 36.50 12.39 -26.88
C SER A 379 37.94 12.11 -26.40
N ASP A 380 38.92 12.53 -27.20
CA ASP A 380 40.35 12.42 -26.84
C ASP A 380 40.73 13.46 -25.78
N LEU A 381 40.27 13.21 -24.55
CA LEU A 381 40.58 14.03 -23.39
C LEU A 381 42.08 13.96 -23.10
N SER A 382 42.70 15.13 -22.94
CA SER A 382 44.08 15.26 -22.45
C SER A 382 44.33 14.58 -21.10
N LEU A 383 43.25 14.34 -20.34
CA LEU A 383 43.24 13.65 -19.05
C LEU A 383 43.78 12.21 -19.16
N PHE A 384 43.62 11.56 -20.31
CA PHE A 384 44.02 10.18 -20.54
C PHE A 384 45.43 10.05 -21.13
N LYS A 385 46.20 11.14 -21.18
CA LYS A 385 47.58 11.15 -21.66
C LYS A 385 48.56 10.93 -20.50
N GLU A 386 49.64 10.18 -20.75
CA GLU A 386 50.57 9.69 -19.71
C GLU A 386 51.36 10.80 -18.96
N ASN A 387 51.45 12.02 -19.52
CA ASN A 387 52.36 13.08 -19.04
C ASN A 387 51.65 14.37 -18.55
N ILE A 388 50.60 14.25 -17.72
CA ILE A 388 49.94 15.43 -17.12
C ILE A 388 50.33 15.61 -15.65
N SER A 389 50.60 16.86 -15.24
CA SER A 389 50.87 17.18 -13.83
C SER A 389 49.62 17.02 -12.96
N GLN A 390 49.78 16.80 -11.65
CA GLN A 390 48.65 16.65 -10.72
C GLN A 390 47.71 17.88 -10.73
N ARG A 391 48.27 19.09 -10.80
CA ARG A 391 47.47 20.33 -10.88
C ARG A 391 46.65 20.43 -12.17
N GLN A 392 47.20 19.99 -13.30
CA GLN A 392 46.45 19.89 -14.55
C GLN A 392 45.36 18.82 -14.46
N ARG A 393 45.67 17.67 -13.84
CA ARG A 393 44.73 16.59 -13.62
C ARG A 393 43.54 17.05 -12.80
N ASP A 394 43.76 17.68 -11.65
CA ASP A 394 42.69 18.20 -10.79
C ASP A 394 41.76 19.18 -11.53
N GLY A 395 42.33 20.10 -12.31
CA GLY A 395 41.58 21.05 -13.12
C GLY A 395 40.75 20.37 -14.21
N GLN A 396 41.34 19.38 -14.90
CA GLN A 396 40.67 18.65 -15.98
C GLN A 396 39.57 17.72 -15.46
N VAL A 397 39.79 16.99 -14.35
CA VAL A 397 38.76 16.14 -13.72
C VAL A 397 37.55 17.00 -13.33
N LYS A 398 37.76 18.12 -12.65
CA LYS A 398 36.68 19.06 -12.30
C LYS A 398 35.94 19.56 -13.55
N GLY A 399 36.66 19.92 -14.61
CA GLY A 399 36.07 20.35 -15.87
C GLY A 399 35.28 19.26 -16.59
N VAL A 400 35.77 18.01 -16.57
CA VAL A 400 35.06 16.84 -17.14
C VAL A 400 33.77 16.58 -16.35
N LEU A 401 33.84 16.48 -15.03
CA LEU A 401 32.68 16.22 -14.18
C LEU A 401 31.61 17.31 -14.33
N ALA A 402 32.01 18.59 -14.39
CA ALA A 402 31.12 19.71 -14.62
C ALA A 402 30.41 19.65 -15.98
N ARG A 403 31.08 19.14 -17.02
CA ARG A 403 30.47 18.92 -18.36
C ARG A 403 29.53 17.71 -18.37
N CYS A 404 29.89 16.63 -17.68
CA CYS A 404 29.08 15.41 -17.63
C CYS A 404 27.74 15.61 -16.92
N LYS A 405 27.67 16.43 -15.85
CA LYS A 405 26.43 16.74 -15.10
C LYS A 405 25.66 15.50 -14.61
N ILE A 406 26.39 14.43 -14.28
CA ILE A 406 25.84 13.13 -13.83
C ILE A 406 26.01 12.90 -12.32
N ASP A 407 26.15 13.94 -11.51
CA ASP A 407 26.15 13.79 -10.05
C ASP A 407 24.79 13.22 -9.57
N PRO A 408 24.75 12.03 -8.94
CA PRO A 408 23.54 11.43 -8.40
C PRO A 408 22.85 12.26 -7.31
N GLU A 409 23.56 13.15 -6.62
CA GLU A 409 22.93 14.05 -5.64
C GLU A 409 21.99 15.07 -6.28
N SER A 410 22.15 15.32 -7.59
CA SER A 410 21.22 16.13 -8.37
C SER A 410 19.88 15.43 -8.67
N LEU A 411 19.67 14.17 -8.26
CA LEU A 411 18.42 13.43 -8.44
C LEU A 411 17.44 13.70 -7.28
N PRO A 412 16.40 14.54 -7.47
CA PRO A 412 15.43 14.79 -6.42
C PRO A 412 14.46 13.61 -6.23
N GLY A 413 14.02 13.39 -4.99
CA GLY A 413 12.81 12.62 -4.70
C GLY A 413 12.89 11.11 -4.90
N MET A 414 14.08 10.50 -4.96
CA MET A 414 14.24 9.04 -5.10
C MET A 414 14.08 8.32 -3.76
N ARG A 415 12.95 8.54 -3.07
CA ARG A 415 12.72 7.99 -1.72
C ARG A 415 12.17 6.58 -1.72
N VAL A 416 11.40 6.22 -2.75
CA VAL A 416 10.68 4.94 -2.80
C VAL A 416 11.49 3.85 -3.50
N ALA A 417 11.36 2.61 -3.05
CA ALA A 417 12.03 1.47 -3.67
C ALA A 417 11.41 1.11 -5.04
N PRO A 418 12.23 0.66 -6.01
CA PRO A 418 13.67 0.37 -5.89
C PRO A 418 14.58 1.58 -6.16
N TYR A 419 14.00 2.77 -6.36
CA TYR A 419 14.76 3.95 -6.79
C TYR A 419 15.71 4.48 -5.73
N ALA A 420 15.37 4.37 -4.44
CA ALA A 420 16.29 4.70 -3.35
C ALA A 420 17.58 3.87 -3.45
N THR A 421 17.44 2.55 -3.64
CA THR A 421 18.57 1.63 -3.86
C THR A 421 19.33 1.98 -5.14
N ALA A 422 18.63 2.33 -6.21
CA ALA A 422 19.28 2.75 -7.46
C ALA A 422 20.10 4.03 -7.27
N LYS A 423 19.61 5.03 -6.50
CA LYS A 423 20.35 6.26 -6.21
C LYS A 423 21.66 5.95 -5.49
N GLU A 424 21.64 5.11 -4.46
CA GLU A 424 22.87 4.71 -3.75
C GLU A 424 23.89 4.04 -4.67
N LYS A 425 23.43 3.13 -5.53
CA LYS A 425 24.32 2.44 -6.47
C LYS A 425 24.90 3.40 -7.51
N LEU A 426 24.09 4.34 -7.99
CA LEU A 426 24.58 5.42 -8.84
C LEU A 426 25.64 6.27 -8.12
N SER A 427 25.46 6.59 -6.83
CA SER A 427 26.47 7.31 -6.03
C SER A 427 27.78 6.54 -5.90
N ARG A 428 27.73 5.21 -5.71
CA ARG A 428 28.95 4.37 -5.68
C ARG A 428 29.68 4.35 -7.02
N GLU A 429 28.94 4.12 -8.11
CA GLU A 429 29.53 4.11 -9.45
C GLU A 429 30.03 5.49 -9.88
N TYR A 430 29.38 6.56 -9.43
CA TYR A 430 29.89 7.92 -9.62
C TYR A 430 31.20 8.14 -8.87
N GLY A 431 31.34 7.63 -7.64
CA GLY A 431 32.62 7.62 -6.92
C GLY A 431 33.72 6.89 -7.70
N ARG A 432 33.42 5.69 -8.21
CA ARG A 432 34.35 4.92 -9.06
C ARG A 432 34.74 5.67 -10.34
N LEU A 433 33.79 6.38 -10.96
CA LEU A 433 34.07 7.23 -12.10
C LEU A 433 35.04 8.37 -11.73
N VAL A 434 34.82 9.03 -10.59
CA VAL A 434 35.70 10.09 -10.11
C VAL A 434 37.12 9.56 -9.89
N ASP A 435 37.26 8.42 -9.22
CA ASP A 435 38.54 7.76 -8.98
C ASP A 435 39.23 7.39 -10.32
N ALA A 436 38.49 6.80 -11.26
CA ALA A 436 39.00 6.45 -12.58
C ALA A 436 39.51 7.66 -13.39
N LEU A 437 38.82 8.81 -13.27
CA LEU A 437 39.26 10.06 -13.90
C LEU A 437 40.55 10.59 -13.24
N TYR A 438 40.70 10.46 -11.92
CA TYR A 438 41.93 10.79 -11.21
C TYR A 438 43.08 9.83 -11.49
N GLU A 439 42.81 8.58 -11.86
CA GLU A 439 43.82 7.65 -12.34
C GLU A 439 44.22 7.92 -13.80
N GLY A 440 43.40 8.65 -14.56
CA GLY A 440 43.58 8.83 -16.00
C GLY A 440 43.18 7.59 -16.82
N SER A 441 42.37 6.69 -16.24
CA SER A 441 41.95 5.45 -16.91
C SER A 441 40.68 5.66 -17.73
N ARG A 442 40.82 5.67 -19.06
CA ARG A 442 39.70 5.74 -20.01
C ARG A 442 38.77 4.53 -19.86
N GLU A 443 39.35 3.33 -19.76
CA GLU A 443 38.62 2.07 -19.66
C GLU A 443 37.75 2.02 -18.40
N LYS A 444 38.33 2.27 -17.21
CA LYS A 444 37.56 2.30 -15.96
C LYS A 444 36.49 3.39 -15.95
N SER A 445 36.78 4.56 -16.54
CA SER A 445 35.80 5.65 -16.66
C SER A 445 34.60 5.25 -17.53
N HIS A 446 34.87 4.56 -18.66
CA HIS A 446 33.83 4.02 -19.54
C HIS A 446 33.02 2.93 -18.85
N GLU A 447 33.70 2.05 -18.11
CA GLU A 447 33.06 0.97 -17.37
C GLU A 447 32.08 1.49 -16.31
N SER A 448 32.51 2.42 -15.46
CA SER A 448 31.63 3.06 -14.46
C SER A 448 30.43 3.72 -15.12
N LEU A 449 30.62 4.42 -16.25
CA LEU A 449 29.52 5.04 -16.97
C LEU A 449 28.52 4.02 -17.53
N VAL A 450 29.01 2.89 -18.06
CA VAL A 450 28.17 1.79 -18.53
C VAL A 450 27.39 1.19 -17.36
N ARG A 451 28.03 0.92 -16.21
CA ARG A 451 27.37 0.42 -14.98
C ARG A 451 26.27 1.37 -14.48
N MET A 452 26.54 2.68 -14.43
CA MET A 452 25.53 3.69 -14.11
C MET A 452 24.33 3.63 -15.05
N TYR A 453 24.58 3.49 -16.35
CA TYR A 453 23.50 3.40 -17.33
C TYR A 453 22.67 2.12 -17.19
N MET A 454 23.32 1.02 -16.84
CA MET A 454 22.67 -0.27 -16.61
C MET A 454 21.69 -0.20 -15.44
N ILE A 455 22.08 0.42 -14.32
CA ILE A 455 21.18 0.66 -13.18
C ILE A 455 19.92 1.41 -13.63
N VAL A 456 20.07 2.45 -14.46
CA VAL A 456 18.94 3.22 -14.99
C VAL A 456 18.06 2.39 -15.93
N LYS A 457 18.66 1.51 -16.75
CA LYS A 457 17.92 0.57 -17.61
C LYS A 457 17.08 -0.41 -16.80
N PHE A 458 17.63 -1.02 -15.75
CA PHE A 458 16.87 -1.91 -14.87
C PHE A 458 15.68 -1.19 -14.23
N CYS A 459 15.86 0.06 -13.77
CA CYS A 459 14.76 0.88 -13.27
C CYS A 459 13.66 1.11 -14.32
N ALA A 460 14.04 1.37 -15.57
CA ALA A 460 13.07 1.54 -16.67
C ALA A 460 12.31 0.25 -17.00
N VAL A 461 12.96 -0.92 -16.93
CA VAL A 461 12.26 -2.21 -17.11
C VAL A 461 11.32 -2.48 -15.95
N PHE A 462 11.76 -2.23 -14.71
CA PHE A 462 10.91 -2.34 -13.52
C PHE A 462 9.64 -1.51 -13.68
N GLU A 463 9.77 -0.23 -14.04
CA GLU A 463 8.62 0.65 -14.28
C GLU A 463 7.62 0.09 -15.30
N LEU A 464 8.12 -0.48 -16.39
CA LEU A 464 7.25 -1.04 -17.41
C LEU A 464 6.52 -2.27 -16.89
N PHE A 465 7.22 -3.17 -16.22
CA PHE A 465 6.62 -4.40 -15.69
C PHE A 465 5.52 -4.07 -14.68
N GLU A 466 5.77 -3.08 -13.81
CA GLU A 466 4.77 -2.63 -12.84
C GLU A 466 3.57 -1.96 -13.54
N ARG A 467 3.80 -1.21 -14.63
CA ARG A 467 2.72 -0.64 -15.46
C ARG A 467 1.91 -1.72 -16.19
N MET A 468 2.58 -2.71 -16.79
CA MET A 468 1.92 -3.84 -17.45
C MET A 468 1.07 -4.63 -16.46
N LYS A 469 1.53 -4.83 -15.22
CA LYS A 469 0.71 -5.46 -14.16
C LYS A 469 -0.58 -4.69 -13.88
N VAL A 470 -0.54 -3.35 -13.89
CA VAL A 470 -1.75 -2.50 -13.80
C VAL A 470 -2.64 -2.69 -15.02
N ASP A 471 -2.07 -2.58 -16.22
CA ASP A 471 -2.80 -2.69 -17.49
C ASP A 471 -3.49 -4.05 -17.63
N ILE A 472 -2.83 -5.13 -17.22
CA ILE A 472 -3.40 -6.48 -17.17
C ILE A 472 -4.63 -6.51 -16.26
N PHE A 473 -4.56 -5.91 -15.07
CA PHE A 473 -5.70 -5.87 -14.15
C PHE A 473 -6.87 -5.06 -14.72
N LEU A 474 -6.60 -3.88 -15.27
CA LEU A 474 -7.63 -3.05 -15.90
C LEU A 474 -8.23 -3.78 -17.10
N GLY A 475 -7.41 -4.44 -17.93
CA GLY A 475 -7.86 -5.28 -19.03
C GLY A 475 -8.75 -6.44 -18.58
N LEU A 476 -8.41 -7.12 -17.47
CA LEU A 476 -9.26 -8.16 -16.89
C LEU A 476 -10.62 -7.62 -16.42
N ILE A 477 -10.69 -6.38 -15.93
CA ILE A 477 -11.96 -5.72 -15.60
C ILE A 477 -12.72 -5.41 -16.90
N SER A 478 -12.06 -4.81 -17.89
CA SER A 478 -12.68 -4.44 -19.16
C SER A 478 -13.27 -5.62 -19.90
N LEU A 479 -12.58 -6.77 -19.89
CA LEU A 479 -13.04 -8.04 -20.48
C LEU A 479 -14.31 -8.55 -19.80
N ARG A 480 -14.36 -8.54 -18.46
CA ARG A 480 -15.56 -8.96 -17.71
C ARG A 480 -16.76 -8.07 -17.98
N ASN A 481 -16.52 -6.80 -18.27
CA ASN A 481 -17.56 -5.82 -18.55
C ASN A 481 -17.93 -5.74 -20.05
N GLY A 482 -17.26 -6.49 -20.93
CA GLY A 482 -17.49 -6.43 -22.38
C GLY A 482 -17.08 -5.09 -23.04
N THR A 483 -16.27 -4.27 -22.37
CA THR A 483 -15.93 -2.90 -22.82
C THR A 483 -14.72 -2.82 -23.74
N THR A 484 -13.96 -3.90 -23.89
CA THR A 484 -12.75 -3.92 -24.72
C THR A 484 -12.53 -5.31 -25.28
N SER A 485 -12.08 -5.40 -26.53
CA SER A 485 -11.76 -6.68 -27.15
C SER A 485 -10.49 -7.31 -26.56
N PRO A 486 -10.42 -8.65 -26.46
CA PRO A 486 -9.21 -9.38 -26.12
C PRO A 486 -7.97 -8.96 -26.92
N ALA A 487 -8.15 -8.84 -28.25
CA ALA A 487 -7.08 -8.48 -29.17
C ALA A 487 -6.50 -7.08 -28.87
N GLY A 488 -7.36 -6.11 -28.53
CA GLY A 488 -6.92 -4.74 -28.21
C GLY A 488 -5.99 -4.69 -26.99
N ILE A 489 -6.35 -5.42 -25.92
CA ILE A 489 -5.54 -5.48 -24.69
C ILE A 489 -4.17 -6.12 -24.96
N LEU A 490 -4.15 -7.26 -25.67
CA LEU A 490 -2.92 -7.96 -25.99
C LEU A 490 -2.02 -7.15 -26.93
N PHE A 491 -2.60 -6.46 -27.92
CA PHE A 491 -1.87 -5.57 -28.82
C PHE A 491 -1.21 -4.41 -28.07
N ASP A 492 -1.90 -3.79 -27.12
CA ASP A 492 -1.35 -2.71 -26.30
C ASP A 492 -0.18 -3.17 -25.43
N LEU A 493 -0.28 -4.35 -24.81
CA LEU A 493 0.81 -4.95 -24.04
C LEU A 493 2.01 -5.25 -24.94
N LYS A 494 1.78 -5.81 -26.12
CA LYS A 494 2.82 -6.08 -27.13
C LYS A 494 3.54 -4.80 -27.54
N ARG A 495 2.79 -3.75 -27.89
CA ARG A 495 3.34 -2.45 -28.29
C ARG A 495 4.25 -1.87 -27.21
N LYS A 496 3.81 -1.92 -25.95
CA LYS A 496 4.58 -1.47 -24.78
C LYS A 496 5.86 -2.29 -24.59
N ASN A 497 5.79 -3.62 -24.70
CA ASN A 497 6.95 -4.49 -24.57
C ASN A 497 7.98 -4.24 -25.67
N ARG A 498 7.52 -4.15 -26.92
CA ARG A 498 8.37 -3.87 -28.09
C ARG A 498 9.10 -2.54 -27.96
N ALA A 499 8.41 -1.48 -27.54
CA ALA A 499 9.01 -0.17 -27.35
C ALA A 499 10.14 -0.21 -26.31
N LEU A 500 9.98 -0.98 -25.22
CA LEU A 500 11.04 -1.14 -24.24
C LEU A 500 12.16 -2.05 -24.71
N ARG A 501 11.86 -3.18 -25.36
CA ARG A 501 12.92 -4.07 -25.89
C ARG A 501 13.84 -3.28 -26.83
N ARG A 502 13.26 -2.46 -27.70
CA ARG A 502 14.01 -1.50 -28.53
C ARG A 502 14.86 -0.56 -27.66
N ALA A 503 14.25 0.15 -26.70
CA ALA A 503 14.99 1.05 -25.82
C ALA A 503 16.10 0.38 -24.98
N TYR A 504 15.91 -0.89 -24.60
CA TYR A 504 16.85 -1.70 -23.84
C TYR A 504 18.02 -2.18 -24.70
N ASN A 505 17.76 -2.54 -25.96
CA ASN A 505 18.76 -3.04 -26.92
C ASN A 505 19.51 -1.93 -27.66
N GLU A 506 18.81 -0.91 -28.16
CA GLU A 506 19.34 0.12 -29.07
C GLU A 506 20.25 1.14 -28.37
N ARG A 507 20.17 1.25 -27.04
CA ARG A 507 20.91 2.28 -26.31
C ARG A 507 22.10 1.68 -25.58
N ARG A 508 23.15 1.25 -26.27
CA ARG A 508 24.46 1.15 -25.61
C ARG A 508 24.96 2.59 -25.43
N VAL A 509 25.44 2.93 -24.24
CA VAL A 509 25.98 4.28 -23.98
C VAL A 509 27.36 4.43 -24.59
N ILE A 510 28.09 3.31 -24.72
CA ILE A 510 29.37 3.22 -25.44
C ILE A 510 29.28 1.94 -26.29
N PRO A 511 29.12 2.05 -27.63
CA PRO A 511 28.87 0.88 -28.49
C PRO A 511 29.99 -0.17 -28.47
N SER A 512 31.25 0.28 -28.35
CA SER A 512 32.47 -0.52 -28.35
C SER A 512 32.80 -1.17 -27.01
N HIS A 513 32.18 -0.74 -25.91
CA HIS A 513 32.48 -1.27 -24.57
C HIS A 513 31.50 -2.39 -24.21
N THR A 514 32.03 -3.53 -23.77
CA THR A 514 31.25 -4.67 -23.31
C THR A 514 30.69 -4.41 -21.90
N ILE A 515 29.55 -5.00 -21.60
CA ILE A 515 28.99 -4.97 -20.24
C ILE A 515 29.90 -5.85 -19.38
N SER A 516 30.32 -5.38 -18.21
CA SER A 516 31.12 -6.17 -17.29
C SER A 516 30.42 -7.48 -16.91
N ASP A 517 31.19 -8.53 -16.65
CA ASP A 517 30.66 -9.88 -16.39
C ASP A 517 29.65 -9.89 -15.22
N GLU A 518 29.88 -9.06 -14.21
CA GLU A 518 29.00 -8.87 -13.04
C GLU A 518 27.57 -8.41 -13.40
N TYR A 519 27.42 -7.68 -14.52
CA TYR A 519 26.14 -7.19 -15.02
C TYR A 519 25.63 -7.99 -16.23
N ALA A 520 26.48 -8.82 -16.84
CA ALA A 520 26.20 -9.52 -18.09
C ALA A 520 25.10 -10.57 -17.96
N GLU A 521 25.13 -11.40 -16.90
CA GLU A 521 24.12 -12.43 -16.67
C GLU A 521 22.74 -11.81 -16.35
N PRO A 522 22.58 -10.89 -15.37
CA PRO A 522 21.29 -10.26 -15.10
C PRO A 522 20.72 -9.51 -16.32
N PHE A 523 21.59 -8.86 -17.10
CA PHE A 523 21.19 -8.17 -18.31
C PHE A 523 20.67 -9.12 -19.39
N SER A 524 21.37 -10.23 -19.60
CA SER A 524 21.02 -11.26 -20.59
C SER A 524 19.74 -11.99 -20.20
N ALA A 525 19.56 -12.31 -18.93
CA ALA A 525 18.33 -12.89 -18.39
C ALA A 525 17.13 -11.98 -18.63
N LEU A 526 17.26 -10.67 -18.36
CA LEU A 526 16.19 -9.70 -18.58
C LEU A 526 15.89 -9.50 -20.08
N LYS A 527 16.93 -9.45 -20.92
CA LYS A 527 16.79 -9.36 -22.38
C LYS A 527 16.00 -10.56 -22.93
N LYS A 528 16.39 -11.78 -22.55
CA LYS A 528 15.68 -13.01 -22.92
C LYS A 528 14.24 -12.99 -22.42
N GLY A 529 14.02 -12.56 -21.19
CA GLY A 529 12.67 -12.40 -20.63
C GLY A 529 11.80 -11.46 -21.48
N LEU A 530 12.31 -10.30 -21.89
CA LEU A 530 11.59 -9.37 -22.76
C LEU A 530 11.26 -9.98 -24.14
N GLU A 531 12.15 -10.79 -24.70
CA GLU A 531 11.94 -11.50 -25.96
C GLU A 531 10.88 -12.60 -25.85
N ASP A 532 10.92 -13.39 -24.78
CA ASP A 532 9.93 -14.43 -24.50
C ASP A 532 8.53 -13.83 -24.31
N VAL A 533 8.44 -12.68 -23.64
CA VAL A 533 7.18 -11.92 -23.50
C VAL A 533 6.67 -11.45 -24.86
N GLU A 534 7.54 -10.90 -25.73
CA GLU A 534 7.10 -10.46 -27.05
C GLU A 534 6.60 -11.64 -27.89
N LYS A 535 7.34 -12.76 -27.92
CA LYS A 535 6.94 -13.98 -28.64
C LYS A 535 5.61 -14.53 -28.13
N GLY A 536 5.41 -14.60 -26.82
CA GLY A 536 4.17 -15.06 -26.22
C GLY A 536 2.99 -14.16 -26.59
N LEU A 537 3.13 -12.83 -26.46
CA LEU A 537 2.08 -11.90 -26.85
C LEU A 537 1.80 -11.95 -28.36
N ASP A 538 2.82 -12.09 -29.21
CA ASP A 538 2.68 -12.21 -30.66
C ASP A 538 1.88 -13.45 -31.06
N PHE A 539 2.17 -14.59 -30.43
CA PHE A 539 1.44 -15.83 -30.63
C PHE A 539 -0.05 -15.66 -30.32
N TYR A 540 -0.38 -15.06 -29.17
CA TYR A 540 -1.77 -14.89 -28.76
C TYR A 540 -2.53 -13.85 -29.56
N VAL A 541 -1.90 -12.73 -29.94
CA VAL A 541 -2.55 -11.71 -30.80
C VAL A 541 -3.00 -12.32 -32.13
N ARG A 542 -2.17 -13.18 -32.74
CA ARG A 542 -2.49 -13.84 -34.02
C ARG A 542 -3.63 -14.85 -33.93
N ARG A 543 -3.80 -15.48 -32.77
CA ARG A 543 -4.82 -16.52 -32.54
C ARG A 543 -6.22 -15.96 -32.30
N ASN A 544 -6.35 -14.66 -32.04
CA ASN A 544 -7.61 -13.97 -31.72
C ASN A 544 -8.45 -14.70 -30.64
N PRO A 545 -7.94 -14.80 -29.41
CA PRO A 545 -8.49 -15.66 -28.37
C PRO A 545 -9.88 -15.20 -27.90
N SER A 546 -10.67 -16.15 -27.39
CA SER A 546 -11.93 -15.84 -26.70
C SER A 546 -11.69 -15.00 -25.43
N PRO A 547 -12.73 -14.33 -24.88
CA PRO A 547 -12.60 -13.59 -23.61
C PRO A 547 -12.08 -14.44 -22.45
N GLU A 548 -12.50 -15.70 -22.34
CA GLU A 548 -12.08 -16.63 -21.29
C GLU A 548 -10.61 -17.04 -21.46
N GLU A 549 -10.20 -17.37 -22.69
CA GLU A 549 -8.82 -17.68 -23.03
C GLU A 549 -7.90 -16.47 -22.74
N ALA A 550 -8.33 -15.28 -23.15
CA ALA A 550 -7.61 -14.04 -22.90
C ALA A 550 -7.44 -13.75 -21.40
N GLN A 551 -8.46 -14.01 -20.58
CA GLN A 551 -8.32 -13.90 -19.13
C GLN A 551 -7.26 -14.86 -18.58
N GLN A 552 -7.20 -16.09 -19.09
CA GLN A 552 -6.19 -17.06 -18.65
C GLN A 552 -4.78 -16.67 -19.11
N ILE A 553 -4.63 -16.20 -20.35
CA ILE A 553 -3.39 -15.66 -20.90
C ILE A 553 -2.89 -14.50 -20.04
N LEU A 554 -3.75 -13.53 -19.73
CA LEU A 554 -3.41 -12.36 -18.91
C LEU A 554 -3.01 -12.75 -17.48
N LYS A 555 -3.69 -13.73 -16.87
CA LYS A 555 -3.30 -14.27 -15.54
C LYS A 555 -1.92 -14.95 -15.60
N ASN A 556 -1.67 -15.77 -16.61
CA ASN A 556 -0.38 -16.44 -16.79
C ASN A 556 0.73 -15.43 -17.05
N PHE A 557 0.48 -14.42 -17.88
CA PHE A 557 1.41 -13.36 -18.17
C PHE A 557 1.75 -12.53 -16.92
N LYS A 558 0.74 -12.20 -16.10
CA LYS A 558 0.98 -11.55 -14.81
C LYS A 558 1.89 -12.39 -13.90
N ARG A 559 1.63 -13.70 -13.78
CA ARG A 559 2.48 -14.61 -12.98
C ARG A 559 3.91 -14.66 -13.52
N TYR A 560 4.07 -14.63 -14.84
CA TYR A 560 5.38 -14.57 -15.47
C TYR A 560 6.12 -13.27 -15.12
N LEU A 561 5.48 -12.11 -15.23
CA LEU A 561 6.07 -10.83 -14.80
C LEU A 561 6.39 -10.76 -13.30
N GLU A 562 5.69 -11.54 -12.47
CA GLU A 562 5.97 -11.65 -11.04
C GLU A 562 7.19 -12.54 -10.72
N LYS A 563 7.67 -13.37 -11.65
CA LYS A 563 8.91 -14.14 -11.50
C LYS A 563 10.17 -13.27 -11.59
N PHE A 564 10.10 -12.15 -12.30
CA PHE A 564 11.20 -11.19 -12.41
C PHE A 564 11.09 -10.15 -11.29
N ASP A 565 11.68 -10.44 -10.13
CA ASP A 565 11.85 -9.42 -9.08
C ASP A 565 13.01 -8.48 -9.46
N ILE A 566 12.74 -7.56 -10.38
CA ILE A 566 13.74 -6.60 -10.85
C ILE A 566 14.24 -5.71 -9.70
N GLY A 567 13.43 -5.52 -8.65
CA GLY A 567 13.86 -4.79 -7.45
C GLY A 567 14.95 -5.56 -6.69
N GLU A 568 14.78 -6.87 -6.55
CA GLU A 568 15.78 -7.75 -5.94
C GLU A 568 17.04 -7.87 -6.82
N ILE A 569 16.87 -8.02 -8.14
CA ILE A 569 18.01 -7.99 -9.09
C ILE A 569 18.78 -6.68 -8.95
N LEU A 570 18.09 -5.53 -8.92
CA LEU A 570 18.71 -4.23 -8.72
C LEU A 570 19.47 -4.15 -7.39
N ALA A 571 18.93 -4.73 -6.32
CA ALA A 571 19.58 -4.75 -5.01
C ALA A 571 20.82 -5.65 -4.99
N SER A 572 20.79 -6.77 -5.71
CA SER A 572 21.88 -7.76 -5.78
C SER A 572 23.00 -7.40 -6.75
N LEU A 573 22.83 -6.37 -7.58
CA LEU A 573 23.94 -5.83 -8.37
C LEU A 573 25.11 -5.43 -7.43
N PRO A 574 26.36 -5.36 -7.91
CA PRO A 574 27.49 -4.85 -7.14
C PRO A 574 27.28 -3.42 -6.59
#